data_AF-A0A6A5AKQ3-F1
#
_entry.id   AF-A0A6A5AKQ3-F1
#
_cell.length_a   1.000
_cell.length_b   1.000
_cell.length_c   1.000
_cell.angle_alpha   90.00
_cell.angle_beta   90.00
_cell.angle_gamma   90.00
#
_symmetry.space_group_name_H-M   'P 1'
#
loop_
_entity.id
_entity.type
_entity.pdbx_description
1 polymer ?
#
loop_
_entity_poly.entity_id
_entity_poly.type
_entity_poly.pdbx_seq_one_letter_code
_entity_poly.pdbx_strand_id
1 'polypeptide(L)'
;MASTADFKIINTHYSPHFHMDPPHMQKWYDLTKTHQVHGWFNGHTHGFNHDVAKWNTHFFQNGAGGGIFSESATTVANNDQVKTTWVASGQPYGFLELSFTKSWMKVQFVSFDKTWDFKGFDFGDTTKGGVARGHCWFVPKVLDSPGVECKSSVNGVVGMPT
;
A
#
# COMPACT_ATOMS: atom_id res chain seq x y z
N MET A 1 16.85 -2.04 -24.05
CA MET A 1 17.69 -1.21 -23.15
C MET A 1 17.05 -1.17 -21.78
N ALA A 2 17.85 -1.10 -20.70
CA ALA A 2 17.31 -0.96 -19.35
C ALA A 2 16.80 0.46 -19.10
N SER A 3 15.69 0.60 -18.35
CA SER A 3 15.15 1.92 -17.96
C SER A 3 16.14 2.71 -17.11
N THR A 4 16.26 4.01 -17.37
CA THR A 4 17.08 4.98 -16.61
C THR A 4 16.27 5.75 -15.55
N ALA A 5 15.02 5.35 -15.30
CA ALA A 5 14.20 6.01 -14.28
C ALA A 5 14.78 5.81 -12.88
N ASP A 6 14.73 6.86 -12.04
CA ASP A 6 15.17 6.80 -10.64
C ASP A 6 14.32 5.80 -9.83
N PHE A 7 13.01 5.80 -10.03
CA PHE A 7 12.08 4.87 -9.38
C PHE A 7 11.31 4.05 -10.40
N LYS A 8 11.15 2.76 -10.12
CA LYS A 8 10.40 1.82 -10.96
C LYS A 8 9.21 1.32 -10.16
N ILE A 9 8.02 1.58 -10.68
CA ILE A 9 6.75 1.27 -10.01
C ILE A 9 5.92 0.40 -10.94
N ILE A 10 5.28 -0.62 -10.38
CA ILE A 10 4.28 -1.44 -11.04
C ILE A 10 2.94 -1.17 -10.36
N ASN A 11 1.88 -0.96 -11.15
CA ASN A 11 0.52 -0.81 -10.65
C ASN A 11 -0.40 -1.81 -11.35
N THR A 12 -1.05 -2.68 -10.58
CA THR A 12 -1.93 -3.74 -11.09
C THR A 12 -3.23 -3.78 -10.31
N HIS A 13 -4.20 -4.58 -10.74
CA HIS A 13 -5.36 -4.87 -9.90
C HIS A 13 -5.02 -5.88 -8.79
N TYR A 14 -4.28 -6.94 -9.14
CA TYR A 14 -3.99 -8.08 -8.25
C TYR A 14 -2.57 -8.06 -7.68
N SER A 15 -2.44 -8.33 -6.37
CA SER A 15 -1.17 -8.68 -5.72
C SER A 15 -0.68 -10.09 -6.12
N PRO A 16 0.65 -10.30 -6.33
CA PRO A 16 1.22 -11.62 -6.56
C PRO A 16 0.96 -12.63 -5.44
N HIS A 17 1.20 -12.28 -4.18
CA HIS A 17 1.12 -13.22 -3.05
C HIS A 17 -0.25 -13.39 -2.42
N PHE A 18 -1.19 -12.51 -2.74
CA PHE A 18 -2.57 -12.66 -2.28
C PHE A 18 -3.49 -13.31 -3.33
N HIS A 19 -3.16 -13.21 -4.62
CA HIS A 19 -4.12 -13.53 -5.69
C HIS A 19 -3.59 -14.39 -6.82
N MET A 20 -2.33 -14.83 -6.77
CA MET A 20 -1.75 -15.68 -7.81
C MET A 20 -1.27 -17.00 -7.24
N ASP A 21 -1.36 -18.06 -8.03
CA ASP A 21 -0.76 -19.33 -7.68
C ASP A 21 0.78 -19.23 -7.66
N PRO A 22 1.49 -20.13 -6.93
CA PRO A 22 2.91 -19.97 -6.68
C PRO A 22 3.79 -19.82 -7.93
N PRO A 23 3.58 -20.58 -9.03
CA PRO A 23 4.30 -20.35 -10.29
C PRO A 23 4.16 -18.94 -10.87
N HIS A 24 2.97 -18.35 -10.84
CA HIS A 24 2.74 -17.00 -11.37
C HIS A 24 3.26 -15.92 -10.41
N MET A 25 3.09 -16.12 -9.09
CA MET A 25 3.68 -15.27 -8.07
C MET A 25 5.20 -15.17 -8.24
N GLN A 26 5.88 -16.31 -8.43
CA GLN A 26 7.33 -16.35 -8.57
C GLN A 26 7.84 -15.59 -9.80
N LYS A 27 7.13 -15.64 -10.94
CA LYS A 27 7.49 -14.85 -12.13
C LYS A 27 7.51 -13.35 -11.85
N TRP A 28 6.54 -12.85 -11.09
CA TRP A 28 6.50 -11.44 -10.70
C TRP A 28 7.58 -11.08 -9.71
N TYR A 29 7.86 -11.96 -8.74
CA TYR A 29 8.97 -11.77 -7.82
C TYR A 29 10.31 -11.71 -8.54
N ASP A 30 10.57 -12.64 -9.46
CA ASP A 30 11.80 -12.66 -10.26
C ASP A 30 11.94 -11.38 -11.09
N LEU A 31 10.83 -10.87 -11.65
CA LEU A 31 10.80 -9.61 -12.37
C LEU A 31 11.13 -8.43 -11.45
N THR A 32 10.46 -8.31 -10.30
CA THR A 32 10.70 -7.20 -9.36
C THR A 32 12.13 -7.18 -8.84
N LYS A 33 12.68 -8.36 -8.55
CA LYS A 33 14.07 -8.55 -8.12
C LYS A 33 15.06 -8.20 -9.23
N THR A 34 14.91 -8.80 -10.42
CA THR A 34 15.82 -8.61 -11.57
C THR A 34 15.87 -7.14 -11.99
N HIS A 35 14.74 -6.44 -11.98
CA HIS A 35 14.64 -5.07 -12.46
C HIS A 35 14.73 -4.01 -11.38
N GLN A 36 14.93 -4.39 -10.11
CA GLN A 36 14.99 -3.47 -8.96
C GLN A 36 13.75 -2.56 -8.92
N VAL A 37 12.57 -3.20 -8.88
CA VAL A 37 11.29 -2.50 -8.73
C VAL A 37 11.16 -2.01 -7.29
N HIS A 38 10.82 -0.73 -7.13
CA HIS A 38 10.76 -0.08 -5.83
C HIS A 38 9.41 -0.32 -5.15
N GLY A 39 8.33 -0.21 -5.92
CA GLY A 39 6.97 -0.33 -5.43
C GLY A 39 6.09 -1.13 -6.39
N TRP A 40 5.29 -2.00 -5.82
CA TRP A 40 4.14 -2.65 -6.45
C TRP A 40 2.88 -2.12 -5.76
N PHE A 41 1.93 -1.58 -6.52
CA PHE A 41 0.67 -1.10 -6.00
C PHE A 41 -0.46 -1.95 -6.57
N ASN A 42 -1.37 -2.40 -5.70
CA ASN A 42 -2.54 -3.15 -6.12
C ASN A 42 -3.80 -2.78 -5.35
N GLY A 43 -4.95 -3.14 -5.90
CA GLY A 43 -6.23 -3.11 -5.22
C GLY A 43 -6.74 -4.54 -5.00
N HIS A 44 -7.91 -4.80 -5.57
CA HIS A 44 -8.68 -6.05 -5.49
C HIS A 44 -9.22 -6.37 -4.09
N THR A 45 -8.34 -6.56 -3.10
CA THR A 45 -8.77 -6.64 -1.71
C THR A 45 -9.11 -5.26 -1.21
N HIS A 46 -10.28 -5.08 -0.58
CA HIS A 46 -10.78 -3.78 -0.14
C HIS A 46 -10.13 -3.36 1.19
N GLY A 47 -8.81 -3.35 1.26
CA GLY A 47 -8.07 -2.93 2.45
C GLY A 47 -6.73 -2.27 2.09
N PHE A 48 -5.94 -1.98 3.11
CA PHE A 48 -4.60 -1.40 2.97
C PHE A 48 -3.57 -2.21 3.75
N ASN A 49 -2.46 -2.51 3.10
CA ASN A 49 -1.30 -3.08 3.76
C ASN A 49 -0.02 -2.64 3.08
N HIS A 50 1.09 -2.98 3.73
CA HIS A 50 2.42 -2.75 3.24
C HIS A 50 3.28 -3.97 3.58
N ASP A 51 3.73 -4.66 2.54
CA ASP A 51 4.63 -5.80 2.63
C ASP A 51 5.98 -5.48 1.97
N VAL A 52 7.04 -6.14 2.43
CA VAL A 52 8.41 -5.94 1.93
C VAL A 52 9.04 -7.28 1.61
N ALA A 53 9.58 -7.40 0.40
CA ALA A 53 10.33 -8.57 -0.02
C ALA A 53 11.75 -8.60 0.54
N LYS A 54 12.37 -9.78 0.60
CA LYS A 54 13.79 -9.97 0.95
C LYS A 54 14.77 -9.18 0.05
N TRP A 55 14.34 -8.78 -1.15
CA TRP A 55 15.13 -7.94 -2.08
C TRP A 55 14.69 -6.46 -2.08
N ASN A 56 13.97 -6.03 -1.03
CA ASN A 56 13.56 -4.65 -0.76
C ASN A 56 12.55 -4.03 -1.75
N THR A 57 11.90 -4.81 -2.61
CA THR A 57 10.67 -4.32 -3.28
C THR A 57 9.55 -4.22 -2.25
N HIS A 58 8.85 -3.09 -2.28
CA HIS A 58 7.67 -2.82 -1.47
C HIS A 58 6.39 -3.19 -2.21
N PHE A 59 5.45 -3.81 -1.53
CA PHE A 59 4.12 -4.14 -2.04
C PHE A 59 3.08 -3.41 -1.19
N PHE A 60 2.25 -2.60 -1.83
CA PHE A 60 1.25 -1.77 -1.19
C PHE A 60 -0.13 -2.12 -1.73
N GLN A 61 -1.01 -2.58 -0.84
CA GLN A 61 -2.42 -2.72 -1.15
C GLN A 61 -3.14 -1.40 -0.87
N ASN A 62 -3.95 -0.97 -1.83
CA ASN A 62 -4.63 0.31 -1.91
C ASN A 62 -6.05 0.11 -2.47
N GLY A 63 -6.81 -0.83 -1.91
CA GLY A 63 -8.07 -1.29 -2.51
C GLY A 63 -9.35 -0.75 -1.87
N ALA A 64 -9.30 -0.13 -0.70
CA ALA A 64 -10.47 0.42 -0.01
C ALA A 64 -10.77 1.88 -0.40
N GLY A 65 -10.94 2.12 -1.70
CA GLY A 65 -11.17 3.46 -2.25
C GLY A 65 -12.62 3.95 -2.20
N GLY A 66 -13.60 3.11 -1.81
CA GLY A 66 -15.01 3.51 -1.67
C GLY A 66 -15.94 3.10 -2.81
N GLY A 67 -15.47 2.36 -3.82
CA GLY A 67 -16.34 1.76 -4.85
C GLY A 67 -17.18 0.58 -4.34
N ILE A 68 -16.80 0.01 -3.20
CA ILE A 68 -17.42 -1.11 -2.49
C ILE A 68 -16.97 -1.02 -1.02
N PHE A 69 -17.63 -1.76 -0.13
CA PHE A 69 -17.35 -1.72 1.30
C PHE A 69 -15.89 -2.10 1.63
N SER A 70 -15.28 -1.35 2.55
CA SER A 70 -13.95 -1.67 3.06
C SER A 70 -13.98 -2.94 3.91
N GLU A 71 -12.91 -3.71 3.82
CA GLU A 71 -12.65 -4.95 4.54
C GLU A 71 -11.35 -4.86 5.35
N SER A 72 -11.16 -5.79 6.27
CA SER A 72 -9.92 -5.88 7.03
C SER A 72 -8.80 -6.41 6.13
N ALA A 73 -7.66 -5.71 6.12
CA ALA A 73 -6.47 -6.20 5.42
C ALA A 73 -5.86 -7.41 6.13
N THR A 74 -5.17 -8.25 5.36
CA THR A 74 -4.54 -9.48 5.86
C THR A 74 -3.02 -9.40 5.79
N THR A 75 -2.37 -10.24 6.61
CA THR A 75 -0.92 -10.44 6.60
C THR A 75 -0.54 -11.57 5.65
N VAL A 76 0.65 -11.49 5.07
CA VAL A 76 1.23 -12.61 4.30
C VAL A 76 1.41 -13.81 5.22
N ALA A 77 0.72 -14.92 4.91
CA ALA A 77 0.77 -16.16 5.70
C ALA A 77 1.65 -17.25 5.06
N ASN A 78 1.76 -17.28 3.72
CA ASN A 78 2.14 -18.48 2.97
C ASN A 78 3.38 -18.31 2.08
N ASN A 79 4.33 -17.44 2.42
CA ASN A 79 5.66 -17.46 1.80
C ASN A 79 6.72 -16.88 2.74
N ASP A 80 7.98 -17.26 2.50
CA ASP A 80 9.14 -16.77 3.27
C ASP A 80 9.88 -15.62 2.56
N GLN A 81 9.39 -15.18 1.40
CA GLN A 81 10.07 -14.21 0.53
C GLN A 81 9.62 -12.77 0.80
N VAL A 82 8.40 -12.59 1.31
CA VAL A 82 7.75 -11.31 1.57
C VAL A 82 7.19 -11.31 2.98
N LYS A 83 7.40 -10.22 3.71
CA LYS A 83 6.92 -10.04 5.08
C LYS A 83 6.05 -8.80 5.19
N THR A 84 4.91 -8.94 5.84
CA THR A 84 4.06 -7.80 6.18
C THR A 84 4.73 -6.90 7.21
N THR A 85 4.80 -5.62 6.88
CA THR A 85 5.33 -4.55 7.75
C THR A 85 4.19 -3.77 8.40
N TRP A 86 3.07 -3.60 7.71
CA TRP A 86 1.89 -2.91 8.24
C TRP A 86 0.59 -3.41 7.59
N VAL A 87 -0.50 -3.38 8.37
CA VAL A 87 -1.88 -3.55 7.91
C VAL A 87 -2.72 -2.43 8.52
N ALA A 88 -3.67 -1.89 7.76
CA ALA A 88 -4.62 -0.93 8.32
C ALA A 88 -5.44 -1.58 9.44
N SER A 89 -5.61 -0.85 10.54
CA SER A 89 -6.48 -1.26 11.63
C SER A 89 -7.94 -0.95 11.28
N GLY A 90 -8.82 -1.92 11.47
CA GLY A 90 -10.24 -1.81 11.15
C GLY A 90 -10.52 -1.90 9.64
N GLN A 91 -11.48 -1.11 9.16
CA GLN A 91 -11.97 -1.12 7.79
C GLN A 91 -12.04 0.33 7.25
N PRO A 92 -10.91 1.07 7.24
CA PRO A 92 -10.93 2.46 6.82
C PRO A 92 -11.06 2.56 5.31
N TYR A 93 -11.66 3.64 4.83
CA TYR A 93 -11.53 4.04 3.43
C TYR A 93 -10.35 4.99 3.26
N GLY A 94 -9.77 5.05 2.07
CA GLY A 94 -8.64 5.94 1.86
C GLY A 94 -7.93 5.76 0.53
N PHE A 95 -6.70 6.26 0.47
CA PHE A 95 -5.81 6.18 -0.67
C PHE A 95 -4.34 6.30 -0.22
N LEU A 96 -3.41 6.01 -1.13
CA LEU A 96 -1.98 6.24 -0.91
C LEU A 96 -1.51 7.50 -1.63
N GLU A 97 -0.83 8.39 -0.90
CA GLU A 97 -0.06 9.51 -1.45
C GLU A 97 1.39 9.06 -1.72
N LEU A 98 1.92 9.43 -2.89
CA LEU A 98 3.32 9.22 -3.23
C LEU A 98 4.03 10.58 -3.35
N SER A 99 5.23 10.70 -2.80
CA SER A 99 6.07 11.90 -2.95
C SER A 99 7.52 11.50 -3.19
N PHE A 100 8.24 12.28 -3.99
CA PHE A 100 9.57 11.88 -4.46
C PHE A 100 10.61 12.97 -4.19
N THR A 101 11.81 12.51 -3.86
CA THR A 101 13.05 13.28 -3.91
C THR A 101 14.03 12.57 -4.84
N LYS A 102 15.23 13.12 -5.04
CA LYS A 102 16.28 12.46 -5.83
C LYS A 102 16.74 11.11 -5.26
N SER A 103 16.47 10.85 -3.98
CA SER A 103 17.00 9.69 -3.25
C SER A 103 15.94 8.83 -2.56
N TRP A 104 14.72 9.35 -2.40
CA TRP A 104 13.66 8.69 -1.63
C TRP A 104 12.29 8.85 -2.30
N MET A 105 11.53 7.75 -2.33
CA MET A 105 10.09 7.75 -2.53
C MET A 105 9.41 7.60 -1.17
N LYS A 106 8.52 8.52 -0.83
CA LYS A 106 7.64 8.44 0.34
C LYS A 106 6.30 7.87 -0.10
N VAL A 107 5.80 6.87 0.60
CA VAL A 107 4.43 6.34 0.46
C VAL A 107 3.70 6.59 1.77
N GLN A 108 2.52 7.20 1.70
CA GLN A 108 1.75 7.64 2.86
C GLN A 108 0.30 7.18 2.71
N PHE A 109 -0.17 6.36 3.64
CA PHE A 109 -1.60 6.08 3.78
C PHE A 109 -2.33 7.32 4.24
N VAL A 110 -3.41 7.65 3.55
CA VAL A 110 -4.33 8.73 3.86
C VAL A 110 -5.72 8.17 3.94
N SER A 111 -6.37 8.50 5.04
CA SER A 111 -7.80 8.28 5.25
C SER A 111 -8.43 9.63 5.63
N PHE A 112 -9.62 9.60 6.20
CA PHE A 112 -10.39 10.78 6.50
C PHE A 112 -10.34 11.12 7.98
N ASP A 113 -10.51 12.40 8.30
CA ASP A 113 -10.56 12.82 9.70
C ASP A 113 -11.89 12.47 10.36
N LYS A 114 -12.03 12.81 11.65
CA LYS A 114 -13.22 12.51 12.44
C LYS A 114 -14.48 13.29 12.03
N THR A 115 -14.37 14.23 11.09
CA THR A 115 -15.50 15.01 10.59
C THR A 115 -16.11 14.38 9.33
N TRP A 116 -15.48 13.34 8.78
CA TRP A 116 -16.02 12.55 7.70
C TRP A 116 -16.97 11.48 8.22
N ASP A 117 -18.10 11.33 7.56
CA ASP A 117 -19.15 10.36 7.91
C ASP A 117 -19.72 9.76 6.63
N PHE A 118 -19.47 8.47 6.42
CA PHE A 118 -19.84 7.75 5.21
C PHE A 118 -21.22 7.10 5.36
N LYS A 119 -22.20 7.59 4.62
CA LYS A 119 -23.58 7.06 4.63
C LYS A 119 -23.82 5.95 3.60
N GLY A 120 -22.76 5.26 3.18
CA GLY A 120 -22.87 4.16 2.24
C GLY A 120 -23.28 4.63 0.84
N PHE A 121 -24.35 4.02 0.30
CA PHE A 121 -24.89 4.39 -1.01
C PHE A 121 -25.69 5.69 -1.01
N ASP A 122 -25.98 6.27 0.15
CA ASP A 122 -26.54 7.61 0.25
C ASP A 122 -25.42 8.66 0.15
N PHE A 123 -25.01 8.93 -1.08
CA PHE A 123 -23.98 9.93 -1.35
C PHE A 123 -24.43 11.34 -0.97
N GLY A 124 -25.74 11.62 -0.94
CA GLY A 124 -26.30 12.93 -0.57
C GLY A 124 -26.10 13.24 0.91
N ASP A 125 -26.18 12.22 1.75
CA ASP A 125 -26.08 12.33 3.21
C ASP A 125 -24.64 12.14 3.74
N THR A 126 -23.68 11.83 2.86
CA THR A 126 -22.26 11.71 3.23
C THR A 126 -21.70 13.07 3.64
N THR A 127 -21.17 13.16 4.85
CA THR A 127 -20.52 14.38 5.33
C THR A 127 -19.08 14.41 4.86
N LYS A 128 -18.71 15.47 4.14
CA LYS A 128 -17.33 15.71 3.74
C LYS A 128 -16.50 16.13 4.96
N GLY A 129 -15.43 15.40 5.22
CA GLY A 129 -14.43 15.78 6.22
C GLY A 129 -13.10 16.19 5.59
N GLY A 130 -12.09 16.39 6.43
CA GLY A 130 -10.70 16.55 6.01
C GLY A 130 -9.96 15.21 5.89
N VAL A 131 -8.63 15.30 5.83
CA VAL A 131 -7.74 14.13 5.67
C VAL A 131 -6.99 13.83 6.96
N ALA A 132 -6.81 12.55 7.25
CA ALA A 132 -5.96 12.04 8.31
C ALA A 132 -4.88 11.14 7.72
N ARG A 133 -3.62 11.40 8.07
CA ARG A 133 -2.46 10.65 7.55
C ARG A 133 -2.07 9.54 8.53
N GLY A 134 -1.93 8.32 8.01
CA GLY A 134 -1.62 7.12 8.78
C GLY A 134 -0.21 6.59 8.51
N HIS A 135 -0.11 5.29 8.23
CA HIS A 135 1.15 4.61 7.94
C HIS A 135 1.97 5.32 6.87
N CYS A 136 3.27 5.40 7.08
CA CYS A 136 4.17 6.13 6.19
C CYS A 136 5.53 5.47 6.10
N TRP A 137 6.04 5.34 4.87
CA TRP A 137 7.32 4.70 4.61
C TRP A 137 8.17 5.47 3.59
N PHE A 138 9.48 5.50 3.81
CA PHE A 138 10.48 5.97 2.86
C PHE A 138 11.19 4.79 2.21
N VAL A 139 11.03 4.66 0.89
CA VAL A 139 11.71 3.69 0.03
C VAL A 139 12.94 4.35 -0.60
N PRO A 140 14.15 3.81 -0.40
CA PRO A 140 15.37 4.37 -0.98
C PRO A 140 15.43 4.11 -2.50
N LYS A 141 16.12 4.98 -3.22
CA LYS A 141 16.40 4.77 -4.66
C LYS A 141 17.31 3.56 -4.91
N VAL A 142 18.24 3.30 -4.00
CA VAL A 142 19.09 2.10 -4.05
C VAL A 142 18.45 1.08 -3.11
N LEU A 143 18.04 -0.07 -3.64
CA LEU A 143 17.33 -1.11 -2.88
C LEU A 143 18.29 -2.00 -2.06
N ASP A 144 19.23 -1.39 -1.34
CA ASP A 144 20.15 -2.05 -0.41
C ASP A 144 19.58 -2.18 1.01
N SER A 145 18.44 -1.53 1.27
CA SER A 145 17.73 -1.48 2.54
C SER A 145 16.22 -1.57 2.31
N PRO A 146 15.44 -2.13 3.26
CA PRO A 146 13.97 -2.12 3.21
C PRO A 146 13.38 -0.72 3.43
N GLY A 147 14.20 0.34 3.46
CA GLY A 147 13.75 1.68 3.76
C GLY A 147 13.46 1.90 5.24
N VAL A 148 12.77 2.99 5.55
CA VAL A 148 12.52 3.41 6.94
C VAL A 148 11.11 3.96 7.11
N GLU A 149 10.51 3.63 8.26
CA GLU A 149 9.24 4.23 8.65
C GLU A 149 9.40 5.74 8.88
N CYS A 150 8.39 6.52 8.48
CA CYS A 150 8.40 7.95 8.76
C CYS A 150 8.17 8.20 10.27
N LYS A 151 8.83 9.21 10.82
CA LYS A 151 8.59 9.65 12.21
C LYS A 151 7.14 10.07 12.47
N SER A 152 6.42 10.51 11.43
CA SER A 152 5.01 10.91 11.49
C SER A 152 4.03 9.76 11.25
N SER A 153 4.51 8.52 11.11
CA SER A 153 3.66 7.36 10.82
C SER A 153 2.70 7.10 11.98
N VAL A 154 1.43 6.86 11.65
CA VAL A 154 0.40 6.43 12.60
C VAL A 154 -0.16 5.09 12.14
N ASN A 155 0.25 4.01 12.80
CA ASN A 155 -0.15 2.64 12.45
C ASN A 155 -1.44 2.17 13.14
N GLY A 156 -1.98 2.98 14.05
CA GLY A 156 -3.24 2.71 14.72
C GLY A 156 -4.45 2.99 13.83
N VAL A 157 -5.61 3.16 14.47
CA VAL A 157 -6.87 3.46 13.78
C VAL A 157 -6.82 4.87 13.18
N VAL A 158 -7.09 4.97 11.87
CA VAL A 158 -7.19 6.24 11.13
C VAL A 158 -8.39 6.16 10.18
N GLY A 159 -9.32 7.12 10.28
CA GLY A 159 -10.48 7.28 9.39
C GLY A 159 -11.45 6.10 9.33
N MET A 160 -11.76 5.54 10.50
CA MET A 160 -12.90 4.63 10.63
C MET A 160 -14.19 5.40 10.37
N PRO A 161 -15.07 4.88 9.49
CA PRO A 161 -16.45 5.37 9.42
C PRO A 161 -17.12 5.22 10.78
N THR A 162 -17.84 6.25 11.21
CA THR A 162 -18.72 6.22 12.39
C THR A 162 -20.09 5.65 12.07
#